data_AF-B3G1K6-F1
#
_entry.id   AF-B3G1K6-F1
#
_cell.length_a   1.000
_cell.length_b   1.000
_cell.length_c   1.000
_cell.angle_alpha   90.00
_cell.angle_beta   90.00
_cell.angle_gamma   90.00
#
_symmetry.space_group_name_H-M   'P 1'
#
loop_
_entity.id
_entity.type
_entity.pdbx_description
1 polymer ?
#
loop_
_entity_poly.entity_id
_entity_poly.type
_entity_poly.pdbx_seq_one_letter_code
_entity_poly.pdbx_strand_id
1 'polypeptide(L)'
;MARAWINNWKTTLSAGLSPGELSLTVPDAAAALLPLSGGNWVLLTLADAAGAQHEIVKAISRAGGVVTIERAQEATADGNWPAGSAIYAAVTAGDLMALQARIAALEGGTPEGALVDASGSALVDGAGNNLIMENN
;
A
#
# COMPACT_ATOMS: atom_id res chain seq x y z
N MET A 1 -11.80 4.57 -7.00
CA MET A 1 -10.95 4.78 -5.81
C MET A 1 -9.75 3.86 -5.92
N ALA A 2 -8.54 4.38 -5.86
CA ALA A 2 -7.32 3.58 -6.03
C ALA A 2 -6.22 4.00 -5.07
N ARG A 3 -5.35 3.04 -4.76
CA ARG A 3 -4.04 3.26 -4.13
C ARG A 3 -3.23 4.22 -5.00
N ALA A 4 -2.92 5.40 -4.47
CA ALA A 4 -2.01 6.35 -5.07
C ALA A 4 -0.65 6.35 -4.37
N TRP A 5 0.38 6.76 -5.10
CA TRP A 5 1.77 6.67 -4.67
C TRP A 5 2.43 8.05 -4.72
N ILE A 6 3.30 8.31 -3.75
CA ILE A 6 4.10 9.52 -3.70
C ILE A 6 5.49 9.18 -3.19
N ASN A 7 6.50 9.58 -3.94
CA ASN A 7 7.90 9.33 -3.59
C ASN A 7 8.36 10.32 -2.52
N ASN A 8 9.07 9.83 -1.52
CA ASN A 8 9.81 10.62 -0.54
C ASN A 8 8.97 11.68 0.20
N TRP A 9 7.65 11.48 0.31
CA TRP A 9 6.80 12.37 1.10
C TRP A 9 7.04 12.10 2.58
N LYS A 10 7.45 13.13 3.32
CA LYS A 10 7.68 13.07 4.76
C LYS A 10 7.44 14.44 5.38
N THR A 11 6.83 14.45 6.56
CA THR A 11 6.62 15.65 7.38
C THR A 11 6.47 15.23 8.86
N THR A 12 6.06 16.17 9.70
CA THR A 12 5.68 15.94 11.09
C THR A 12 4.27 16.41 11.35
N LEU A 13 3.61 15.81 12.34
CA LEU A 13 2.31 16.28 12.82
C LEU A 13 2.42 17.71 13.40
N SER A 14 1.52 18.60 12.99
CA SER A 14 1.40 19.97 13.54
C SER A 14 0.67 19.99 14.89
N ALA A 15 -0.15 18.98 15.17
CA ALA A 15 -0.88 18.80 16.42
C ALA A 15 -0.84 17.32 16.83
N GLY A 16 -1.07 17.03 18.11
CA GLY A 16 -1.19 15.64 18.58
C GLY A 16 -2.37 14.94 17.94
N LEU A 17 -2.25 13.63 17.75
CA LEU A 17 -3.29 12.72 17.28
C LEU A 17 -3.51 11.64 18.36
N SER A 18 -4.62 11.74 19.06
CA SER A 18 -5.04 10.81 20.11
C SER A 18 -5.65 9.53 19.51
N PRO A 19 -5.74 8.43 20.29
CA PRO A 19 -6.43 7.23 19.84
C PRO A 19 -7.88 7.50 19.44
N GLY A 20 -8.34 6.89 18.35
CA GLY A 20 -9.69 7.06 17.80
C GLY A 20 -9.91 8.33 16.99
N GLU A 21 -8.96 9.27 16.97
CA GLU A 21 -9.06 10.44 16.10
C GLU A 21 -8.84 10.05 14.62
N LEU A 22 -9.73 10.54 13.76
CA LEU A 22 -9.75 10.25 12.31
C LEU A 22 -9.31 11.45 11.46
N SER A 23 -8.70 12.45 12.09
CA SER A 23 -8.19 13.65 11.42
C SER A 23 -6.83 14.00 11.98
N LEU A 24 -5.80 13.87 11.15
CA LEU A 24 -4.45 14.32 11.50
C LEU A 24 -4.20 15.72 10.94
N THR A 25 -3.41 16.51 11.65
CA THR A 25 -3.03 17.86 11.21
C THR A 25 -1.55 17.89 10.87
N VAL A 26 -1.21 18.35 9.67
CA VAL A 26 0.16 18.56 9.17
C VAL A 26 0.25 19.95 8.51
N PRO A 27 1.43 20.47 8.14
CA PRO A 27 1.51 21.72 7.40
C PRO A 27 0.71 21.65 6.09
N ASP A 28 -0.07 22.68 5.77
CA ASP A 28 -0.90 22.76 4.56
C ASP A 28 -0.12 22.44 3.28
N ALA A 29 1.10 22.96 3.15
CA ALA A 29 1.95 22.71 2.00
C ALA A 29 2.31 21.22 1.84
N ALA A 30 2.51 20.50 2.96
CA ALA A 30 2.78 19.06 2.93
C ALA A 30 1.50 18.28 2.59
N ALA A 31 0.37 18.62 3.23
CA ALA A 31 -0.92 18.00 2.93
C ALA A 31 -1.26 18.13 1.44
N ALA A 32 -1.01 19.30 0.83
CA ALA A 32 -1.30 19.64 -0.56
C ALA A 32 -0.55 18.77 -1.61
N LEU A 33 0.52 18.08 -1.22
CA LEU A 33 1.26 17.17 -2.10
C LEU A 33 0.62 15.78 -2.21
N LEU A 34 -0.18 15.34 -1.23
CA LEU A 34 -0.78 14.00 -1.23
C LEU A 34 -1.75 13.77 -2.42
N PRO A 35 -1.62 12.71 -3.23
CA PRO A 35 -2.52 12.49 -4.37
C PRO A 35 -3.93 11.95 -3.97
N LEU A 36 -4.73 12.73 -3.24
CA LEU A 36 -6.04 12.34 -2.68
C LEU A 36 -7.27 12.75 -3.53
N SER A 37 -7.07 13.23 -4.76
CA SER A 37 -8.16 13.60 -5.67
C SER A 37 -8.87 12.38 -6.26
N GLY A 38 -10.16 12.51 -6.62
CA GLY A 38 -10.90 11.45 -7.31
C GLY A 38 -11.17 10.20 -6.45
N GLY A 39 -11.16 10.34 -5.13
CA GLY A 39 -11.30 9.22 -4.18
C GLY A 39 -10.07 8.31 -4.14
N ASN A 40 -8.91 8.82 -4.55
CA ASN A 40 -7.63 8.14 -4.34
C ASN A 40 -7.21 8.22 -2.87
N TRP A 41 -6.43 7.24 -2.44
CA TRP A 41 -5.95 7.16 -1.07
C TRP A 41 -4.47 6.80 -1.03
N VAL A 42 -3.81 7.19 0.06
CA VAL A 42 -2.38 6.92 0.32
C VAL A 42 -2.26 6.32 1.72
N LEU A 43 -1.32 5.40 1.91
CA LEU A 43 -0.97 4.86 3.23
C LEU A 43 0.25 5.62 3.67
N LEU A 44 0.19 6.08 4.91
CA LEU A 44 1.25 6.81 5.56
C LEU A 44 1.63 6.02 6.80
N THR A 45 2.89 6.10 7.17
CA THR A 45 3.41 5.51 8.40
C THR A 45 3.69 6.62 9.38
N LEU A 46 2.99 6.60 10.51
CA LEU A 46 3.36 7.33 11.71
C LEU A 46 4.45 6.54 12.43
N ALA A 47 5.47 7.24 12.92
CA ALA A 47 6.55 6.63 13.69
C ALA A 47 7.00 7.54 14.83
N ASP A 48 7.41 6.91 15.92
CA ASP A 48 8.02 7.62 17.03
C ASP A 48 9.46 8.03 16.66
N ALA A 49 10.05 8.92 17.45
CA ALA A 49 11.40 9.42 17.16
C ALA A 49 12.46 8.31 17.17
N ALA A 50 12.22 7.23 17.93
CA ALA A 50 13.12 6.08 18.02
C ALA A 50 12.89 5.03 16.92
N GLY A 51 11.77 5.09 16.20
CA GLY A 51 11.34 4.06 15.24
C GLY A 51 10.91 2.73 15.90
N ALA A 52 10.69 2.72 17.21
CA ALA A 52 10.28 1.54 17.96
C ALA A 52 8.78 1.27 17.83
N GLN A 53 7.99 2.32 17.64
CA GLN A 53 6.55 2.24 17.41
C GLN A 53 6.19 2.81 16.04
N HIS A 54 5.30 2.14 15.34
CA HIS A 54 4.77 2.61 14.07
C HIS A 54 3.29 2.25 13.91
N GLU A 55 2.59 3.09 13.18
CA GLU A 55 1.21 2.85 12.76
C GLU A 55 1.06 3.18 11.28
N ILE A 56 0.37 2.31 10.55
CA ILE A 56 0.01 2.56 9.16
C ILE A 56 -1.42 3.12 9.14
N VAL A 57 -1.59 4.29 8.52
CA VAL A 57 -2.89 4.98 8.39
C VAL A 57 -3.22 5.19 6.92
N LYS A 58 -4.50 5.12 6.55
CA LYS A 58 -4.98 5.40 5.19
C LYS A 58 -5.50 6.83 5.10
N ALA A 59 -4.77 7.73 4.45
CA ALA A 59 -5.25 9.05 4.10
C ALA A 59 -6.21 8.99 2.91
N ILE A 60 -7.41 9.55 3.07
CA ILE A 60 -8.51 9.45 2.10
C ILE A 60 -8.96 10.80 1.53
N SER A 61 -8.78 11.88 2.29
CA SER A 61 -9.09 13.24 1.84
C SER A 61 -8.32 14.27 2.65
N ARG A 62 -8.34 15.52 2.21
CA ARG A 62 -7.72 16.65 2.89
C ARG A 62 -8.50 17.94 2.69
N ALA A 63 -8.41 18.84 3.66
CA ALA A 63 -8.84 20.22 3.56
C ALA A 63 -7.82 21.11 4.28
N GLY A 64 -7.07 21.91 3.53
CA GLY A 64 -5.87 22.57 4.06
C GLY A 64 -4.87 21.54 4.62
N GLY A 65 -4.34 21.81 5.82
CA GLY A 65 -3.45 20.93 6.57
C GLY A 65 -4.13 19.79 7.32
N VAL A 66 -5.46 19.67 7.27
CA VAL A 66 -6.20 18.58 7.92
C VAL A 66 -6.39 17.44 6.92
N VAL A 67 -5.91 16.25 7.28
CA VAL A 67 -6.02 15.03 6.47
C VAL A 67 -6.95 14.05 7.18
N THR A 68 -8.02 13.63 6.51
CA THR A 68 -8.92 12.59 7.00
C THR A 68 -8.28 11.22 6.77
N ILE A 69 -8.31 10.37 7.79
CA ILE A 69 -7.63 9.08 7.80
C ILE A 69 -8.51 7.93 8.32
N GLU A 70 -8.17 6.72 7.92
CA GLU A 70 -8.50 5.49 8.63
C GLU A 70 -7.25 5.00 9.37
N ARG A 71 -7.40 4.60 10.64
CA ARG A 71 -6.31 4.20 11.54
C ARG A 71 -6.00 2.69 11.44
N ALA A 72 -4.95 2.24 12.12
CA ALA A 72 -4.70 0.82 12.41
C ALA A 72 -4.73 -0.10 11.17
N GLN A 73 -4.13 0.34 10.06
CA GLN A 73 -4.04 -0.48 8.84
C GLN A 73 -2.98 -1.58 9.00
N GLU A 74 -3.13 -2.66 8.24
CA GLU A 74 -2.15 -3.76 8.19
C GLU A 74 -1.84 -4.35 9.58
N ALA A 75 -2.87 -4.46 10.42
CA ALA A 75 -2.80 -4.97 11.79
C ALA A 75 -1.87 -4.16 12.73
N THR A 76 -1.52 -2.92 12.36
CA THR A 76 -0.92 -1.97 13.30
C THR A 76 -1.94 -1.48 14.34
N ALA A 77 -1.47 -1.01 15.49
CA ALA A 77 -2.33 -0.52 16.55
C ALA A 77 -2.61 0.98 16.42
N ASP A 78 -3.82 1.41 16.78
CA ASP A 78 -4.18 2.82 16.92
C ASP A 78 -3.43 3.43 18.12
N GLY A 79 -2.38 4.20 17.81
CA GLY A 79 -1.49 4.79 18.80
C GLY A 79 -1.86 6.21 19.23
N ASN A 80 -1.17 6.70 20.26
CA ASN A 80 -1.17 8.11 20.63
C ASN A 80 0.09 8.80 20.08
N TRP A 81 -0.08 9.76 19.20
CA TRP A 81 1.00 10.42 18.48
C TRP A 81 1.11 11.90 18.87
N PRO A 82 2.13 12.31 19.64
CA PRO A 82 2.34 13.72 19.97
C PRO A 82 2.60 14.59 18.74
N ALA A 83 2.37 15.90 18.87
CA ALA A 83 2.83 16.87 17.87
C ALA A 83 4.34 16.71 17.63
N GLY A 84 4.78 16.86 16.38
CA GLY A 84 6.16 16.59 15.98
C GLY A 84 6.45 15.12 15.63
N SER A 85 5.53 14.18 15.87
CA SER A 85 5.68 12.79 15.40
C SER A 85 5.90 12.75 13.89
N ALA A 86 6.80 11.88 13.44
CA ALA A 86 7.10 11.75 12.02
C ALA A 86 5.97 11.02 11.31
N ILE A 87 5.63 11.51 10.11
CA ILE A 87 4.71 10.82 9.20
C ILE A 87 5.28 10.85 7.78
N TYR A 88 5.25 9.72 7.10
CA TYR A 88 5.86 9.58 5.77
C TYR A 88 5.14 8.55 4.91
N ALA A 89 5.29 8.66 3.60
CA ALA A 89 4.84 7.65 2.64
C ALA A 89 5.96 6.62 2.45
N ALA A 90 5.63 5.35 2.64
CA ALA A 90 6.50 4.21 2.39
C ALA A 90 5.73 3.11 1.67
N VAL A 91 6.45 2.25 0.95
CA VAL A 91 5.91 0.96 0.50
C VAL A 91 5.68 0.10 1.74
N THR A 92 4.50 -0.48 1.86
CA THR A 92 4.13 -1.32 3.01
C THR A 92 4.27 -2.81 2.70
N ALA A 93 4.15 -3.65 3.73
CA ALA A 93 4.09 -5.09 3.52
C ALA A 93 2.83 -5.48 2.72
N GLY A 94 1.68 -4.87 3.02
CA GLY A 94 0.45 -5.08 2.28
C GLY A 94 0.58 -4.76 0.78
N ASP A 95 1.34 -3.71 0.44
CA ASP A 95 1.65 -3.37 -0.95
C ASP A 95 2.43 -4.47 -1.67
N LEU A 96 3.49 -4.99 -1.03
CA LEU A 96 4.32 -6.06 -1.61
C LEU A 96 3.57 -7.39 -1.68
N MET A 97 2.74 -7.70 -0.69
CA MET A 97 1.88 -8.88 -0.71
C MET A 97 0.86 -8.82 -1.84
N ALA A 98 0.26 -7.65 -2.09
CA ALA A 98 -0.66 -7.46 -3.21
C ALA A 98 0.07 -7.65 -4.57
N LEU A 99 1.31 -7.19 -4.68
CA LEU A 99 2.14 -7.42 -5.87
C LEU A 99 2.47 -8.91 -6.03
N GLN A 100 2.93 -9.57 -4.96
CA GLN A 100 3.26 -10.99 -4.97
C GLN A 100 2.06 -11.86 -5.36
N ALA A 101 0.87 -11.57 -4.84
CA ALA A 101 -0.35 -12.29 -5.20
C ALA A 101 -0.68 -12.17 -6.69
N ARG A 102 -0.46 -10.99 -7.29
CA ARG A 102 -0.64 -10.78 -8.73
C ARG A 102 0.40 -11.52 -9.56
N ILE A 103 1.65 -11.53 -9.11
CA ILE A 103 2.73 -12.30 -9.76
C ILE A 103 2.40 -13.79 -9.74
N ALA A 104 2.05 -14.35 -8.57
CA ALA A 104 1.69 -15.75 -8.45
C ALA A 104 0.49 -16.14 -9.34
N ALA A 105 -0.49 -15.24 -9.51
CA ALA A 105 -1.61 -15.47 -10.41
C ALA A 105 -1.20 -15.47 -11.90
N LEU A 106 -0.21 -14.65 -12.28
CA LEU A 106 0.35 -14.64 -13.63
C LEU A 106 1.23 -15.87 -13.89
N GLU A 107 2.08 -16.25 -12.93
CA GLU A 107 2.95 -17.42 -13.00
C GLU A 107 2.19 -18.75 -12.95
N GLY A 108 1.07 -18.79 -12.22
CA GLY A 108 0.15 -19.93 -12.18
C GLY A 108 -0.80 -20.01 -13.39
N GLY A 109 -0.76 -19.02 -14.29
CA GLY A 109 -1.53 -19.04 -15.52
C GLY A 109 -0.89 -19.97 -16.56
N THR A 110 -1.71 -20.73 -17.28
CA THR A 110 -1.28 -21.45 -18.49
C THR A 110 -0.70 -20.43 -19.49
N PRO A 111 0.58 -20.54 -19.89
CA PRO A 111 1.18 -19.63 -20.87
C PRO A 111 0.41 -19.64 -22.18
N GLU A 112 0.43 -18.52 -22.91
CA GLU A 112 -0.13 -18.46 -24.25
C GLU A 112 0.57 -19.50 -25.16
N GLY A 113 -0.21 -20.39 -25.78
CA GLY A 113 0.32 -21.48 -26.60
C GLY A 113 0.78 -22.73 -25.83
N ALA A 114 0.62 -22.78 -24.51
CA ALA A 114 0.85 -24.01 -23.75
C ALA A 114 -0.19 -25.07 -24.10
N LEU A 115 0.29 -26.30 -24.28
CA LEU A 115 -0.53 -27.47 -24.46
C LEU A 115 -1.31 -27.73 -23.16
N VAL A 116 -2.60 -28.00 -23.29
CA VAL A 116 -3.48 -28.35 -22.17
C VAL A 116 -4.02 -29.76 -22.31
N ASP A 117 -4.34 -30.40 -21.19
CA ASP A 117 -5.08 -31.66 -21.18
C ASP A 117 -6.58 -31.44 -21.43
N ALA A 118 -7.35 -32.54 -21.42
CA ALA A 118 -8.80 -32.50 -21.63
C ALA A 118 -9.58 -31.78 -20.52
N SER A 119 -8.95 -31.52 -19.37
CA SER A 119 -9.52 -30.74 -18.26
C SER A 119 -9.13 -29.25 -18.31
N GLY A 120 -8.29 -28.85 -19.27
CA GLY A 120 -7.78 -27.48 -19.43
C GLY A 120 -6.54 -27.16 -18.59
N SER A 121 -5.92 -28.16 -17.96
CA SER A 121 -4.69 -27.97 -17.18
C SER A 121 -3.46 -28.00 -18.08
N ALA A 122 -2.48 -27.12 -17.85
CA ALA A 122 -1.24 -27.07 -18.63
C ALA A 122 -0.45 -28.38 -18.50
N LEU A 123 -0.01 -28.92 -19.64
CA LEU A 123 0.90 -30.06 -19.69
C LEU A 123 2.33 -29.59 -19.40
N VAL A 124 3.03 -30.29 -18.51
CA VAL A 124 4.40 -29.98 -18.11
C VAL A 124 5.37 -31.11 -18.46
N ASP A 125 6.65 -30.78 -18.65
CA ASP A 125 7.74 -31.76 -18.77
C ASP A 125 8.15 -32.35 -17.40
N GLY A 126 9.14 -33.24 -17.40
CA GLY A 126 9.66 -33.86 -16.17
C GLY A 126 10.39 -32.91 -15.21
N ALA A 127 10.67 -31.68 -15.63
CA ALA A 127 11.24 -30.61 -14.79
C ALA A 127 10.17 -29.59 -14.34
N GLY A 128 8.91 -29.75 -14.76
CA GLY A 128 7.80 -28.87 -14.42
C GLY A 128 7.63 -27.66 -15.36
N ASN A 129 8.31 -27.63 -16.51
CA ASN A 129 8.13 -26.55 -17.49
C ASN A 129 6.92 -26.82 -18.37
N ASN A 130 6.13 -25.78 -18.70
CA ASN A 130 4.98 -25.91 -19.58
C ASN A 130 5.40 -26.26 -21.01
N LEU A 131 4.77 -27.29 -21.59
CA LEU A 131 4.97 -27.67 -22.98
C LEU A 131 4.23 -26.69 -23.88
N ILE A 132 4.92 -26.10 -24.86
CA ILE A 132 4.33 -25.18 -25.86
C ILE A 132 4.42 -25.80 -27.26
N MET A 133 3.49 -25.48 -28.16
CA MET A 133 3.69 -25.81 -29.59
C MET A 133 4.80 -24.92 -30.15
N GLU A 134 5.89 -25.52 -30.64
CA GLU A 134 6.86 -24.78 -31.45
C GLU A 134 6.19 -24.36 -32.76
N ASN A 135 6.02 -23.05 -32.97
CA ASN A 135 5.69 -22.53 -34.29
C ASN A 135 6.93 -22.66 -35.17
N ASN A 136 6.89 -23.60 -36.11
CA ASN A 136 7.88 -23.77 -37.17
C ASN A 136 7.71 -22.67 -38.24
#